data_AF-A0A3S1ENX8-F1
#
_entry.id   AF-A0A3S1ENX8-F1
#
_cell.length_a   1.000
_cell.length_b   1.000
_cell.length_c   1.000
_cell.angle_alpha   90.00
_cell.angle_beta   90.00
_cell.angle_gamma   90.00
#
_symmetry.space_group_name_H-M   'P 1'
#
loop_
_entity.id
_entity.type
_entity.pdbx_description
1 polymer ?
#
loop_
_entity_poly.entity_id
_entity_poly.type
_entity_poly.pdbx_seq_one_letter_code
_entity_poly.pdbx_strand_id
1 'polypeptide(L)'
;MATPRASRQRFSIGYHLNSWDLTGQPLRPALEFLTGQGFGWFEILAFTSLSDQFARKYMQLGHQGPMGVTTDTDILRRYAILSEAQSELGIRLSSLYVNATFTNPVLWPVERDVLVSLARLLKGFGSPVLVLGGGPSEASGNKHDAQDYKDFCR
;
A
#
# COMPACT_ATOMS: atom_id res chain seq x y z
N MET A 1 8.11 25.94 -29.47
CA MET A 1 7.59 24.71 -30.11
C MET A 1 6.87 23.90 -29.06
N ALA A 2 5.65 23.44 -29.31
CA ALA A 2 4.88 22.64 -28.35
C ALA A 2 5.42 21.21 -28.33
N THR A 3 5.72 20.68 -27.14
CA THR A 3 6.20 19.31 -26.94
C THR A 3 5.15 18.31 -27.45
N PRO A 4 5.50 17.32 -28.29
CA PRO A 4 4.55 16.36 -28.86
C PRO A 4 3.71 15.67 -27.77
N ARG A 5 2.40 15.46 -27.99
CA ARG A 5 1.49 14.82 -27.00
C ARG A 5 1.97 13.44 -26.51
N ALA A 6 2.74 12.71 -27.32
CA ALA A 6 3.36 11.43 -26.96
C ALA A 6 4.58 11.55 -26.01
N SER A 7 5.16 12.75 -25.88
CA SER A 7 6.29 13.04 -24.99
C SER A 7 5.88 13.50 -23.59
N ARG A 8 4.58 13.69 -23.34
CA ARG A 8 4.06 13.79 -21.97
C ARG A 8 4.02 12.38 -21.40
N GLN A 9 4.83 12.13 -20.38
CA GLN A 9 4.67 10.96 -19.53
C GLN A 9 3.19 10.83 -19.16
N ARG A 10 2.53 9.77 -19.67
CA ARG A 10 1.08 9.56 -19.54
C ARG A 10 0.69 9.02 -18.17
N PHE A 11 1.67 8.50 -17.43
CA PHE A 11 1.49 7.83 -16.16
C PHE A 11 2.57 8.28 -15.18
N SER A 12 2.16 8.73 -14.01
CA SER A 12 3.08 8.86 -12.88
C SER A 12 3.52 7.46 -12.47
N ILE A 13 4.80 7.13 -12.68
CA ILE A 13 5.36 5.88 -12.18
C ILE A 13 5.62 6.12 -10.70
N GLY A 14 4.83 5.47 -9.84
CA GLY A 14 5.11 5.38 -8.42
C GLY A 14 6.15 4.29 -8.18
N TYR A 15 7.13 4.56 -7.30
CA TYR A 15 7.94 3.48 -6.74
C TYR A 15 7.13 2.78 -5.65
N HIS A 16 6.96 1.46 -5.76
CA HIS A 16 6.34 0.66 -4.71
C HIS A 16 7.39 0.33 -3.65
N LEU A 17 7.24 0.91 -2.46
CA LEU A 17 7.95 0.48 -1.26
C LEU A 17 7.32 -0.83 -0.78
N ASN A 18 7.68 -1.94 -1.42
CA ASN A 18 7.19 -3.28 -1.09
C ASN A 18 7.79 -3.81 0.23
N SER A 19 8.68 -3.06 0.87
CA SER A 19 9.16 -3.39 2.21
C SER A 19 8.24 -2.79 3.26
N TRP A 20 7.47 -3.68 3.87
CA TRP A 20 6.88 -3.59 5.21
C TRP A 20 7.56 -2.57 6.07
N ASP A 21 7.01 -1.36 6.14
CA ASP A 21 7.51 -0.34 7.07
C ASP A 21 9.04 -0.13 6.99
N LEU A 22 9.64 -0.37 5.82
CA LEU A 22 11.09 -0.39 5.64
C LEU A 22 11.84 -1.27 6.67
N THR A 23 11.29 -2.38 7.13
CA THR A 23 11.82 -3.21 8.24
C THR A 23 11.93 -2.47 9.59
N GLY A 24 11.05 -1.49 9.82
CA GLY A 24 11.09 -0.60 10.99
C GLY A 24 12.06 0.58 10.84
N GLN A 25 12.59 0.83 9.63
CA GLN A 25 13.45 1.97 9.37
C GLN A 25 12.63 3.28 9.27
N PRO A 26 13.23 4.44 9.56
CA PRO A 26 12.51 5.70 9.50
C PRO A 26 11.98 6.01 8.10
N LEU A 27 10.72 6.44 8.03
CA LEU A 27 10.02 6.73 6.77
C LEU A 27 10.59 7.96 6.04
N ARG A 28 10.96 9.01 6.79
CA ARG A 28 11.43 10.28 6.21
C ARG A 28 12.70 10.13 5.34
N PRO A 29 13.78 9.48 5.80
CA PRO A 29 14.96 9.21 4.96
C PRO A 29 14.65 8.49 3.64
N ALA A 30 13.69 7.55 3.63
CA ALA A 30 13.30 6.87 2.39
C ALA A 30 12.60 7.82 1.41
N LEU A 31 11.74 8.71 1.91
CA LEU A 31 11.08 9.72 1.08
C LEU A 31 12.08 10.75 0.52
N GLU A 32 13.06 11.16 1.33
CA GLU A 32 14.16 12.03 0.90
C GLU A 32 15.02 11.35 -0.17
N PHE A 33 15.33 10.06 0.02
CA PHE A 33 16.03 9.27 -0.98
C PHE A 33 15.25 9.22 -2.30
N LEU A 34 13.97 8.85 -2.27
CA LEU A 34 13.13 8.78 -3.47
C LEU A 34 13.04 10.12 -4.18
N THR A 35 12.86 11.20 -3.43
CA THR A 35 12.85 12.57 -3.98
C THR A 35 14.20 12.89 -4.64
N GLY A 36 15.31 12.55 -3.99
CA GLY A 36 16.67 12.72 -4.52
C GLY A 36 16.95 11.91 -5.79
N GLN A 37 16.23 10.79 -5.99
CA GLN A 37 16.27 10.01 -7.24
C GLN A 37 15.31 10.55 -8.32
N GLY A 38 14.55 11.61 -8.05
CA GLY A 38 13.63 12.24 -9.01
C GLY A 38 12.21 11.66 -9.02
N PHE A 39 11.84 10.83 -8.04
CA PHE A 39 10.46 10.33 -7.94
C PHE A 39 9.54 11.41 -7.38
N GLY A 40 8.43 11.69 -8.09
CA GLY A 40 7.36 12.57 -7.62
C GLY A 40 6.20 11.85 -6.93
N TRP A 41 6.15 10.52 -7.05
CA TRP A 41 5.07 9.69 -6.51
C TRP A 41 5.64 8.40 -5.92
N PHE A 42 5.00 7.88 -4.88
CA PHE A 42 5.34 6.59 -4.27
C PHE A 42 4.09 5.84 -3.80
N GLU A 43 4.22 4.54 -3.65
CA GLU A 43 3.23 3.65 -3.04
C GLU A 43 3.84 3.00 -1.79
N ILE A 44 3.00 2.77 -0.78
CA ILE A 44 3.38 2.05 0.45
C ILE A 44 2.28 1.07 0.84
N LEU A 45 2.65 -0.06 1.45
CA LEU A 45 1.71 -1.01 2.05
C LEU A 45 0.86 -0.30 3.10
N ALA A 46 -0.46 -0.49 3.03
CA ALA A 46 -1.41 -0.08 4.03
C ALA A 46 -1.09 -0.78 5.35
N PHE A 47 -0.94 0.03 6.40
CA PHE A 47 -0.67 -0.44 7.75
C PHE A 47 -1.82 -1.32 8.22
N THR A 48 -1.63 -2.63 8.22
CA THR A 48 -2.58 -3.53 8.86
C THR A 48 -1.81 -4.62 9.59
N SER A 49 -2.14 -4.81 10.86
CA SER A 49 -1.64 -5.93 11.66
C SER A 49 -2.01 -7.28 11.03
N LEU A 50 -3.04 -7.32 10.17
CA LEU A 50 -3.43 -8.48 9.39
C LEU A 50 -2.42 -8.82 8.30
N SER A 51 -1.92 -7.83 7.54
CA SER A 51 -0.83 -8.00 6.57
C SER A 51 0.43 -8.54 7.26
N ASP A 52 0.77 -7.98 8.42
CA ASP A 52 1.94 -8.40 9.20
C ASP A 52 1.80 -9.83 9.72
N GLN A 53 0.61 -10.21 10.19
CA GLN A 53 0.34 -11.61 10.55
C GLN A 53 0.37 -12.53 9.33
N PHE A 54 -0.16 -12.08 8.18
CA PHE A 54 -0.19 -12.87 6.95
C PHE A 54 1.22 -13.23 6.48
N ALA A 55 2.10 -12.25 6.24
CA ALA A 55 3.41 -12.64 5.71
C ALA A 55 4.31 -13.30 6.75
N ARG A 56 4.10 -13.10 8.06
CA ARG A 56 4.77 -13.96 9.06
C ARG A 56 4.31 -15.41 8.98
N LYS A 57 3.03 -15.66 8.73
CA LYS A 57 2.49 -17.02 8.58
C LYS A 57 2.92 -17.68 7.28
N TYR A 58 2.95 -16.94 6.17
CA TYR A 58 3.04 -17.52 4.83
C TYR A 58 4.30 -17.15 4.05
N MET A 59 4.98 -16.06 4.39
CA MET A 59 6.25 -15.64 3.79
C MET A 59 7.36 -15.83 4.84
N GLN A 60 7.80 -17.07 5.02
CA GLN A 60 8.87 -17.42 5.95
C GLN A 60 10.20 -16.77 5.51
N LEU A 61 10.44 -15.54 5.98
CA LEU A 61 11.68 -14.80 5.76
C LEU A 61 12.54 -14.89 7.03
N GLY A 62 13.32 -15.96 7.16
CA GLY A 62 14.36 -16.10 8.19
C GLY A 62 13.87 -16.15 9.64
N HIS A 63 14.76 -15.82 10.58
CA HIS A 63 14.45 -15.78 12.01
C HIS A 63 13.66 -14.51 12.33
N GLN A 64 12.41 -14.67 12.78
CA GLN A 64 11.53 -13.55 13.09
C GLN A 64 11.47 -13.29 14.60
N GLY A 65 11.70 -12.05 15.00
CA GLY A 65 11.47 -11.61 16.38
C GLY A 65 9.98 -11.56 16.75
N PRO A 66 9.64 -11.26 18.02
CA PRO A 66 8.25 -11.16 18.47
C PRO A 66 7.40 -10.17 17.65
N MET A 67 6.07 -10.34 17.70
CA MET A 67 5.13 -9.38 17.10
C MET A 67 5.21 -8.03 17.82
N GLY A 68 5.35 -6.95 17.06
CA GLY A 68 5.18 -5.60 17.57
C GLY A 68 3.71 -5.22 17.69
N VAL A 69 3.39 -4.30 18.60
CA VAL A 69 2.09 -3.64 18.66
C VAL A 69 2.25 -2.26 18.04
N THR A 70 1.45 -1.96 17.02
CA THR A 70 1.36 -0.60 16.46
C THR A 70 0.23 0.13 17.18
N THR A 71 0.54 1.27 17.80
CA THR A 71 -0.44 2.12 18.47
C THR A 71 -1.06 3.12 17.50
N ASP A 72 -2.15 3.76 17.93
CA ASP A 72 -2.75 4.89 17.23
C ASP A 72 -1.73 6.04 17.03
N THR A 73 -0.92 6.32 18.05
CA THR A 73 0.12 7.35 18.02
C THR A 73 1.17 7.04 16.95
N ASP A 74 1.58 5.78 16.81
CA ASP A 74 2.54 5.37 15.77
C ASP A 74 1.96 5.61 14.37
N ILE A 75 0.70 5.26 14.16
CA ILE A 75 -0.02 5.43 12.88
C ILE A 75 -0.19 6.92 12.56
N LEU A 76 -0.66 7.72 13.52
CA LEU A 76 -0.92 9.15 13.30
C LEU A 76 0.37 9.93 13.04
N ARG A 77 1.46 9.63 13.76
CA ARG A 77 2.78 10.24 13.49
C ARG A 77 3.28 9.91 12.10
N ARG A 78 3.03 8.72 11.58
CA ARG A 78 3.38 8.37 10.19
C ARG A 78 2.62 9.20 9.18
N TYR A 79 1.30 9.36 9.36
CA TYR A 79 0.53 10.22 8.45
C TYR A 79 0.98 11.68 8.51
N ALA A 80 1.40 12.18 9.66
CA ALA A 80 2.03 13.49 9.76
C ALA A 80 3.32 13.57 8.92
N ILE A 81 4.22 12.59 9.02
CA ILE A 81 5.44 12.52 8.19
C ILE A 81 5.12 12.52 6.69
N LEU A 82 4.09 11.77 6.27
CA LEU A 82 3.65 11.75 4.88
C LEU A 82 3.14 13.13 4.42
N SER A 83 2.37 13.80 5.27
CA SER A 83 1.83 15.13 5.00
C SER A 83 2.93 16.20 4.92
N GLU A 84 3.91 16.13 5.83
CA GLU A 84 5.10 16.98 5.84
C GLU A 84 5.94 16.76 4.58
N ALA A 85 6.25 15.51 4.24
CA ALA A 85 7.01 15.20 3.04
C ALA A 85 6.32 15.68 1.76
N GLN A 86 4.99 15.57 1.67
CA GLN A 86 4.24 16.11 0.54
C GLN A 86 4.36 17.64 0.43
N SER A 87 4.38 18.34 1.56
CA SER A 87 4.46 19.79 1.60
C SER A 87 5.89 20.31 1.38
N GLU A 88 6.89 19.63 1.95
CA GLU A 88 8.29 20.07 1.97
C GLU A 88 9.11 19.53 0.80
N LEU A 89 8.92 18.27 0.43
CA LEU A 89 9.68 17.58 -0.62
C LEU A 89 8.92 17.54 -1.95
N GLY A 90 7.61 17.78 -1.94
CA GLY A 90 6.76 17.69 -3.12
C GLY A 90 6.46 16.26 -3.59
N ILE A 91 6.93 15.25 -2.86
CA ILE A 91 6.67 13.83 -3.15
C ILE A 91 5.25 13.45 -2.70
N ARG A 92 4.51 12.73 -3.56
CA ARG A 92 3.08 12.47 -3.33
C ARG A 92 2.79 10.99 -3.10
N LEU A 93 1.93 10.72 -2.13
CA LEU A 93 1.39 9.38 -1.92
C LEU A 93 0.44 9.04 -3.09
N SER A 94 0.75 7.99 -3.84
CA SER A 94 -0.09 7.54 -4.97
C SER A 94 -1.19 6.56 -4.53
N SER A 95 -0.87 5.71 -3.56
CA SER A 95 -1.74 4.64 -3.06
C SER A 95 -1.26 4.09 -1.73
N LEU A 96 -2.20 3.47 -1.01
CA LEU A 96 -1.93 2.56 0.11
C LEU A 96 -2.28 1.15 -0.37
N TYR A 97 -1.27 0.30 -0.58
CA TYR A 97 -1.45 -1.07 -1.07
C TYR A 97 -2.00 -1.95 0.04
N VAL A 98 -3.19 -2.53 -0.13
CA VAL A 98 -3.79 -3.39 0.91
C VAL A 98 -3.62 -4.85 0.52
N ASN A 99 -3.10 -5.67 1.43
CA ASN A 99 -3.00 -7.12 1.26
C ASN A 99 -4.11 -7.83 2.05
N ALA A 100 -5.35 -7.77 1.55
CA ALA A 100 -6.53 -8.28 2.24
C ALA A 100 -6.83 -9.74 1.88
N THR A 101 -7.57 -10.43 2.75
CA THR A 101 -8.09 -11.77 2.54
C THR A 101 -9.53 -11.71 2.02
N PHE A 102 -9.70 -11.16 0.82
CA PHE A 102 -10.98 -10.85 0.19
C PHE A 102 -12.04 -11.96 0.24
N THR A 103 -11.63 -13.22 0.20
CA THR A 103 -12.53 -14.38 0.17
C THR A 103 -12.82 -14.98 1.54
N ASN A 104 -12.25 -14.43 2.63
CA ASN A 104 -12.49 -14.95 3.98
C ASN A 104 -13.72 -14.27 4.60
N PRO A 105 -14.87 -14.97 4.74
CA PRO A 105 -16.10 -14.36 5.23
C PRO A 105 -16.02 -13.89 6.69
N VAL A 106 -15.07 -14.41 7.46
CA VAL A 106 -14.84 -14.01 8.86
C VAL A 106 -14.08 -12.69 8.94
N LEU A 107 -13.09 -12.48 8.06
CA LEU A 107 -12.26 -11.27 8.05
C LEU A 107 -12.88 -10.13 7.22
N TRP A 108 -13.68 -10.48 6.21
CA TRP A 108 -14.18 -9.54 5.22
C TRP A 108 -14.86 -8.29 5.80
N PRO A 109 -15.76 -8.37 6.82
CA PRO A 109 -16.38 -7.16 7.38
C PRO A 109 -15.36 -6.17 7.93
N VAL A 110 -14.33 -6.67 8.62
CA VAL A 110 -13.27 -5.84 9.21
C VAL A 110 -12.35 -5.27 8.14
N GLU A 111 -11.95 -6.11 7.17
CA GLU A 111 -11.10 -5.66 6.06
C GLU A 111 -11.82 -4.61 5.20
N ARG A 112 -13.12 -4.77 4.94
CA ARG A 112 -13.94 -3.77 4.24
C ARG A 112 -13.93 -2.42 4.97
N ASP A 113 -14.09 -2.40 6.29
CA ASP A 113 -14.08 -1.15 7.07
C ASP A 113 -12.72 -0.45 7.01
N VAL A 114 -11.62 -1.23 7.00
CA VAL A 114 -10.26 -0.73 6.75
C VAL A 114 -10.17 -0.10 5.35
N LEU A 115 -10.66 -0.78 4.30
CA LEU A 115 -10.65 -0.26 2.93
C LEU A 115 -11.41 1.08 2.80
N VAL A 116 -12.59 1.18 3.41
CA VAL A 116 -13.39 2.41 3.42
C VAL A 116 -12.62 3.55 4.09
N SER A 117 -11.98 3.27 5.22
CA SER A 117 -11.19 4.26 5.96
C SER A 117 -9.98 4.73 5.16
N LEU A 118 -9.24 3.81 4.54
CA LEU A 118 -8.08 4.11 3.70
C LEU A 118 -8.48 4.95 2.46
N ALA A 119 -9.63 4.65 1.85
CA ALA A 119 -10.12 5.44 0.72
C ALA A 119 -10.39 6.91 1.11
N ARG A 120 -10.92 7.16 2.32
CA ARG A 120 -11.11 8.52 2.84
C ARG A 120 -9.78 9.21 3.16
N LEU A 121 -8.83 8.48 3.72
CA LEU A 121 -7.50 8.99 4.00
C LEU A 121 -6.75 9.38 2.72
N LEU A 122 -6.73 8.50 1.73
CA LEU A 122 -6.12 8.73 0.41
C LEU A 122 -6.70 9.96 -0.29
N LYS A 123 -8.02 10.19 -0.15
CA LYS A 123 -8.65 11.42 -0.63
C LYS A 123 -8.05 12.66 0.04
N GLY A 124 -7.72 12.60 1.33
CA GLY A 124 -7.04 13.68 2.06
C GLY A 124 -5.64 13.99 1.52
N PHE A 125 -4.90 12.96 1.08
CA PHE A 125 -3.60 13.12 0.43
C PHE A 125 -3.68 13.54 -1.05
N GLY A 126 -4.88 13.57 -1.65
CA GLY A 126 -5.05 13.79 -3.08
C GLY A 126 -4.52 12.62 -3.91
N SER A 127 -4.46 11.43 -3.32
CA SER A 127 -3.98 10.21 -3.96
C SER A 127 -5.00 9.72 -5.02
N PRO A 128 -4.55 9.34 -6.22
CA PRO A 128 -5.44 8.98 -7.32
C PRO A 128 -5.94 7.52 -7.27
N VAL A 129 -5.27 6.64 -6.53
CA VAL A 129 -5.49 5.19 -6.62
C VAL A 129 -5.51 4.54 -5.25
N LEU A 130 -6.37 3.54 -5.08
CA LEU A 130 -6.28 2.53 -4.02
C LEU A 130 -5.90 1.21 -4.70
N VAL A 131 -4.77 0.62 -4.31
CA VAL A 131 -4.33 -0.65 -4.86
C VAL A 131 -4.71 -1.77 -3.89
N LEU A 132 -5.41 -2.76 -4.43
CA LEU A 132 -5.89 -3.93 -3.71
C LEU A 132 -5.12 -5.13 -4.25
N GLY A 133 -4.37 -5.79 -3.38
CA GLY A 133 -3.74 -7.07 -3.68
C GLY A 133 -4.11 -8.09 -2.61
N GLY A 134 -3.98 -9.35 -2.97
CA GLY A 134 -4.48 -10.45 -2.17
C GLY A 134 -5.33 -11.38 -3.01
N GLY A 135 -5.28 -12.65 -2.63
CA GLY A 135 -5.85 -13.75 -3.39
C GLY A 135 -4.95 -14.97 -3.25
N PRO A 136 -5.49 -16.19 -3.39
CA PRO A 136 -4.67 -17.39 -3.42
C PRO A 136 -3.66 -17.26 -4.57
N SER A 137 -2.40 -17.61 -4.32
CA SER A 137 -1.39 -17.70 -5.38
C SER A 137 -1.89 -18.66 -6.47
N GLU A 138 -1.67 -18.37 -7.75
CA GLU A 138 -1.89 -19.36 -8.83
C GLU A 138 -1.19 -20.70 -8.54
N ALA A 139 -0.09 -20.66 -7.76
CA ALA A 139 0.61 -21.85 -7.29
C ALA A 139 -0.22 -22.77 -6.37
N SER A 140 -1.38 -22.32 -5.88
CA SER A 140 -2.32 -23.15 -5.09
C SER A 140 -3.12 -24.14 -5.92
N GLY A 141 -3.02 -24.10 -7.25
CA GLY A 141 -3.75 -25.00 -8.15
C GLY A 141 -5.23 -24.66 -8.33
N ASN A 142 -5.70 -23.57 -7.73
CA ASN A 142 -7.03 -23.04 -7.95
C ASN A 142 -7.08 -22.37 -9.33
N LYS A 143 -7.74 -23.00 -10.29
CA LYS A 143 -8.08 -22.34 -11.55
C LYS A 143 -9.24 -21.38 -11.28
N HIS A 144 -8.99 -20.10 -11.49
CA HIS A 144 -10.05 -19.09 -11.52
C HIS A 144 -10.55 -18.95 -12.95
N ASP A 145 -11.87 -18.94 -13.14
CA ASP A 145 -12.48 -18.57 -14.41
C ASP A 145 -13.03 -17.12 -14.37
N ALA A 146 -13.46 -16.61 -15.53
CA ALA A 146 -13.94 -15.24 -15.64
C ALA A 146 -15.24 -14.97 -14.84
N GLN A 147 -15.98 -16.02 -14.45
CA GLN A 147 -17.22 -15.89 -13.69
C GLN A 147 -16.94 -15.70 -12.19
N ASP A 148 -15.91 -16.35 -11.65
CA ASP A 148 -15.48 -16.20 -10.25
C ASP A 148 -15.27 -14.72 -9.86
N TYR A 149 -14.63 -13.94 -10.72
CA TYR A 149 -14.40 -12.51 -10.50
C TYR A 149 -15.69 -11.69 -10.53
N LYS A 150 -16.65 -12.05 -11.38
CA LYS A 150 -17.95 -11.36 -11.47
C LYS A 150 -18.81 -11.62 -10.24
N ASP A 151 -18.76 -12.85 -9.73
CA ASP A 151 -19.51 -13.25 -8.54
C ASP A 151 -18.92 -12.62 -7.28
N PHE A 152 -17.59 -12.50 -7.19
CA PHE A 152 -16.92 -11.78 -6.10
C PHE A 152 -17.30 -10.28 -6.02
N CYS A 153 -17.54 -9.63 -7.15
CA CYS A 153 -17.87 -8.19 -7.21
C CYS A 153 -19.36 -7.85 -6.92
N ARG A 154 -20.20 -8.84 -6.60
CA ARG A 154 -21.63 -8.65 -6.27
C ARG A 154 -21.88 -8.75 -4.77
#